data_AF-A0A2E1BIP7-F1
#
_entry.id   AF-A0A2E1BIP7-F1
#
_cell.length_a   1.000
_cell.length_b   1.000
_cell.length_c   1.000
_cell.angle_alpha   90.00
_cell.angle_beta   90.00
_cell.angle_gamma   90.00
#
_symmetry.space_group_name_H-M   'P 1'
#
loop_
_entity.id
_entity.type
_entity.pdbx_description
1 polymer ?
#
loop_
_entity_poly.entity_id
_entity_poly.type
_entity_poly.pdbx_seq_one_letter_code
_entity_poly.pdbx_strand_id
1 'polypeptide(L)'
;MSSLAIVYNEKNNEEINKINEFCRYENVSVDYFLSKIDFKKIFDFIIRNKISKVFLSDAEVLDSDLKLFAEKIIALHKINIPVMCASYDFPDPFQLAIRTLSHNGKNPSRFNKIKDSISKKASRGQVLGKIPYGYKKNSSGFFEEDIDKSKNVRKIFSLFNENISISDITIELQNTLFQEKWSNQKIKHILENDFYTGIYRRYNVVIPNSHIAIVNKNDFDKANKKLLTNQKRIYKKNIWSGLLFCAICNNKLSVSNHKNSWVNNGIKKVKNYKYYKCEHKYSKDEFHVKLKIKYEKLNNLLEKKFKKELIFDQKFDESYVYKLISQLSNSKIFFDDFIDKFEKYNLSSSKNSDLVEKIYIKQIDNEIILSLS
;
A
#
# COMPACT_ATOMS: atom_id res chain seq x y z
N MET A 1 35.38 -16.66 12.77
CA MET A 1 33.92 -16.74 12.61
C MET A 1 33.69 -17.28 11.23
N SER A 2 33.15 -18.50 11.10
CA SER A 2 33.16 -19.19 9.80
C SER A 2 32.10 -18.64 8.85
N SER A 3 32.39 -18.55 7.56
CA SER A 3 31.45 -18.09 6.55
C SER A 3 31.21 -19.17 5.48
N LEU A 4 29.99 -19.16 4.93
CA LEU A 4 29.53 -20.16 3.97
C LEU A 4 29.11 -19.46 2.68
N ALA A 5 29.61 -19.93 1.55
CA ALA A 5 29.10 -19.57 0.24
C ALA A 5 28.17 -20.66 -0.30
N ILE A 6 27.01 -20.26 -0.81
CA ILE A 6 26.06 -21.12 -1.51
C ILE A 6 26.15 -20.80 -3.00
N VAL A 7 26.40 -21.84 -3.79
CA VAL A 7 26.67 -21.77 -5.23
C VAL A 7 25.75 -22.69 -6.02
N TYR A 8 25.62 -22.47 -7.32
CA TYR A 8 24.96 -23.42 -8.21
C TYR A 8 25.76 -24.73 -8.28
N ASN A 9 27.09 -24.63 -8.44
CA ASN A 9 27.95 -25.80 -8.56
C ASN A 9 29.34 -25.55 -7.93
N GLU A 10 29.71 -26.38 -6.95
CA GLU A 10 31.02 -26.34 -6.29
C GLU A 10 32.21 -26.64 -7.22
N LYS A 11 31.96 -27.17 -8.42
CA LYS A 11 33.00 -27.41 -9.43
C LYS A 11 33.19 -26.24 -10.40
N ASN A 12 32.37 -25.19 -10.30
CA ASN A 12 32.45 -24.04 -11.19
C ASN A 12 33.45 -23.02 -10.65
N ASN A 13 34.69 -23.07 -11.18
CA ASN A 13 35.77 -22.18 -10.75
C ASN A 13 35.46 -20.70 -11.00
N GLU A 14 34.75 -20.34 -12.07
CA GLU A 14 34.41 -18.94 -12.35
C GLU A 14 33.45 -18.38 -11.28
N GLU A 15 32.43 -19.16 -10.91
CA GLU A 15 31.46 -18.79 -9.87
C GLU A 15 32.14 -18.64 -8.51
N ILE A 16 32.99 -19.59 -8.15
CA ILE A 16 33.77 -19.56 -6.91
C ILE A 16 34.71 -18.35 -6.88
N ASN A 17 35.41 -18.08 -7.97
CA ASN A 17 36.31 -16.93 -8.07
C ASN A 17 35.55 -15.61 -7.89
N LYS A 18 34.37 -15.46 -8.52
CA LYS A 18 33.53 -14.28 -8.38
C LYS A 18 33.10 -14.04 -6.93
N ILE A 19 32.66 -15.08 -6.22
CA ILE A 19 32.33 -14.95 -4.78
C ILE A 19 33.56 -14.58 -3.97
N ASN A 20 34.68 -15.25 -4.18
CA ASN A 20 35.92 -14.98 -3.45
C ASN A 20 36.40 -13.54 -3.66
N GLU A 21 36.29 -13.01 -4.88
CA GLU A 21 36.62 -11.62 -5.19
C GLU A 21 35.72 -10.64 -4.45
N PHE A 22 34.40 -10.86 -4.47
CA PHE A 22 33.44 -10.07 -3.71
C PHE A 22 33.69 -10.14 -2.20
N CYS A 23 33.92 -11.32 -1.64
CA CYS A 23 34.19 -11.49 -0.22
C CYS A 23 35.51 -10.82 0.20
N ARG A 24 36.54 -10.85 -0.65
CA ARG A 24 37.79 -10.09 -0.43
C ARG A 24 37.52 -8.59 -0.35
N TYR A 25 36.68 -8.05 -1.22
CA TYR A 25 36.27 -6.64 -1.17
C TYR A 25 35.56 -6.29 0.16
N GLU A 26 34.74 -7.21 0.68
CA GLU A 26 34.06 -7.09 1.98
C GLU A 26 34.96 -7.43 3.19
N ASN A 27 36.26 -7.68 2.98
CA ASN A 27 37.22 -8.13 4.01
C ASN A 27 36.78 -9.40 4.76
N VAL A 28 36.18 -10.37 4.05
CA VAL A 28 35.76 -11.67 4.59
C VAL A 28 36.35 -12.80 3.75
N SER A 29 36.81 -13.89 4.40
CA SER A 29 37.17 -15.14 3.72
C SER A 29 36.03 -16.14 3.76
N VAL A 30 35.85 -16.90 2.67
CA VAL A 30 34.89 -18.01 2.60
C VAL A 30 35.56 -19.29 3.08
N ASP A 31 34.95 -19.94 4.08
CA ASP A 31 35.48 -21.18 4.67
C ASP A 31 34.84 -22.43 4.06
N TYR A 32 33.59 -22.32 3.63
CA TYR A 32 32.82 -23.44 3.08
C TYR A 32 32.10 -23.04 1.80
N PHE A 33 32.03 -23.98 0.86
CA PHE A 33 31.17 -23.89 -0.32
C PHE A 33 30.14 -25.01 -0.26
N LEU A 34 28.87 -24.68 -0.53
CA LEU A 34 27.79 -25.64 -0.70
C LEU A 34 27.05 -25.38 -2.00
N SER A 35 26.90 -26.43 -2.80
CA SER A 35 26.05 -26.43 -3.97
C SER A 35 24.57 -26.33 -3.58
N LYS A 36 23.73 -25.90 -4.52
CA LYS A 36 22.29 -25.78 -4.34
C LYS A 36 21.69 -27.13 -3.92
N ILE A 37 21.30 -27.22 -2.65
CA ILE A 37 20.64 -28.37 -2.03
C ILE A 37 19.40 -27.93 -1.26
N ASP A 38 18.66 -28.91 -0.72
CA ASP A 38 17.52 -28.65 0.14
C ASP A 38 17.88 -27.72 1.32
N PHE A 39 17.05 -26.69 1.55
CA PHE A 39 17.31 -25.66 2.54
C PHE A 39 17.44 -26.23 3.95
N LYS A 40 16.72 -27.31 4.27
CA LYS A 40 16.88 -27.99 5.57
C LYS A 40 18.32 -28.45 5.81
N LYS A 41 18.97 -29.02 4.79
CA LYS A 41 20.37 -29.45 4.86
C LYS A 41 21.32 -28.27 5.01
N ILE A 42 21.05 -27.16 4.32
CA ILE A 42 21.82 -25.91 4.46
C ILE A 42 21.71 -25.38 5.89
N PHE A 43 20.50 -25.34 6.44
CA PHE A 43 20.23 -24.86 7.79
C PHE A 43 20.91 -25.74 8.85
N ASP A 44 20.82 -27.06 8.72
CA ASP A 44 21.51 -28.00 9.60
C ASP A 44 23.04 -27.84 9.54
N PHE A 45 23.59 -27.60 8.34
CA PHE A 45 25.02 -27.33 8.14
C PHE A 45 25.45 -26.02 8.81
N ILE A 46 24.66 -24.96 8.69
CA ILE A 46 24.92 -23.66 9.32
C ILE A 46 25.04 -23.80 10.83
N ILE A 47 24.09 -24.52 11.45
CA ILE A 47 24.08 -24.76 12.90
C ILE A 47 25.29 -25.62 13.30
N ARG A 48 25.50 -26.75 12.62
CA ARG A 48 26.57 -27.71 12.96
C ARG A 48 27.96 -27.09 12.90
N ASN A 49 28.22 -26.27 11.89
CA ASN A 49 29.53 -25.66 11.66
C ASN A 49 29.66 -24.26 12.27
N LYS A 50 28.66 -23.80 13.04
CA LYS A 50 28.65 -22.47 13.67
C LYS A 50 28.97 -21.35 12.68
N ILE A 51 28.33 -21.42 11.51
CA ILE A 51 28.45 -20.41 10.47
C ILE A 51 27.94 -19.07 11.03
N SER A 52 28.60 -17.99 10.66
CA SER A 52 28.35 -16.63 11.17
C SER A 52 27.86 -15.66 10.09
N LYS A 53 28.05 -16.01 8.81
CA LYS A 53 27.61 -15.22 7.65
C LYS A 53 27.47 -16.14 6.44
N VAL A 54 26.46 -15.87 5.62
CA VAL A 54 26.19 -16.61 4.37
C VAL A 54 26.32 -15.68 3.17
N PHE A 55 27.00 -16.16 2.14
CA PHE A 55 27.11 -15.51 0.83
C PHE A 55 26.40 -16.34 -0.23
N LEU A 56 25.66 -15.69 -1.14
CA LEU A 56 24.97 -16.34 -2.24
C LEU A 56 25.58 -15.89 -3.57
N SER A 57 25.89 -16.80 -4.49
CA SER A 57 26.33 -16.41 -5.85
C SER A 57 25.22 -15.72 -6.64
N ASP A 58 23.97 -16.14 -6.44
CA ASP A 58 22.74 -15.51 -6.93
C ASP A 58 21.62 -15.72 -5.90
N ALA A 59 20.51 -14.97 -5.96
CA ALA A 59 19.35 -15.25 -5.11
C ALA A 59 18.74 -16.64 -5.40
N GLU A 60 18.82 -17.12 -6.63
CA GLU A 60 18.18 -18.37 -7.07
C GLU A 60 18.81 -19.64 -6.47
N VAL A 61 20.04 -19.54 -5.96
CA VAL A 61 20.69 -20.67 -5.27
C VAL A 61 19.97 -21.03 -3.98
N LEU A 62 19.27 -20.06 -3.37
CA LEU A 62 18.49 -20.28 -2.17
C LEU A 62 17.07 -20.73 -2.51
N ASP A 63 16.38 -20.05 -3.44
CA ASP A 63 15.10 -20.47 -4.01
C ASP A 63 14.79 -19.72 -5.33
N SER A 64 14.00 -20.33 -6.22
CA SER A 64 13.56 -19.71 -7.48
C SER A 64 12.24 -18.92 -7.38
N ASP A 65 11.45 -19.15 -6.31
CA ASP A 65 10.26 -18.35 -6.00
C ASP A 65 10.55 -17.30 -4.92
N LEU A 66 10.15 -16.07 -5.20
CA LEU A 66 10.40 -14.90 -4.35
C LEU A 66 9.79 -15.03 -2.94
N LYS A 67 8.66 -15.73 -2.79
CA LYS A 67 8.02 -15.97 -1.48
C LYS A 67 8.86 -16.95 -0.67
N LEU A 68 9.21 -18.10 -1.26
CA LEU A 68 10.02 -19.11 -0.59
C LEU A 68 11.42 -18.60 -0.25
N PHE A 69 12.01 -17.80 -1.13
CA PHE A 69 13.26 -17.09 -0.84
C PHE A 69 13.13 -16.19 0.40
N ALA A 70 12.07 -15.39 0.48
CA ALA A 70 11.83 -14.53 1.64
C ALA A 70 11.68 -15.31 2.95
N GLU A 71 10.95 -16.44 2.92
CA GLU A 71 10.81 -17.35 4.08
C GLU A 71 12.17 -17.86 4.57
N LYS A 72 13.05 -18.26 3.65
CA LYS A 72 14.40 -18.74 3.96
C LYS A 72 15.30 -17.66 4.54
N ILE A 73 15.28 -16.45 3.97
CA ILE A 73 16.04 -15.31 4.53
C ILE A 73 15.54 -14.94 5.93
N ILE A 74 14.23 -14.93 6.17
CA ILE A 74 13.65 -14.69 7.50
C ILE A 74 14.11 -15.77 8.48
N ALA A 75 14.12 -17.04 8.08
CA ALA A 75 14.58 -18.14 8.92
C ALA A 75 16.06 -17.97 9.33
N LEU A 76 16.93 -17.55 8.41
CA LEU A 76 18.33 -17.25 8.70
C LEU A 76 18.49 -16.01 9.59
N HIS A 77 17.70 -14.96 9.36
CA HIS A 77 17.72 -13.78 10.20
C HIS A 77 17.32 -14.07 11.65
N LYS A 78 16.33 -14.96 11.88
CA LYS A 78 15.89 -15.36 13.23
C LYS A 78 16.98 -16.02 14.07
N ILE A 79 18.00 -16.61 13.44
CA ILE A 79 19.19 -17.17 14.10
C ILE A 79 20.42 -16.25 14.00
N ASN A 80 20.20 -14.96 13.68
CA ASN A 80 21.22 -13.92 13.53
C ASN A 80 22.30 -14.23 12.48
N ILE A 81 21.92 -14.88 11.38
CA ILE A 81 22.80 -15.14 10.25
C ILE A 81 22.59 -14.06 9.17
N PRO A 82 23.52 -13.10 9.01
CA PRO A 82 23.49 -12.18 7.89
C PRO A 82 23.72 -12.92 6.58
N VAL A 83 22.96 -12.52 5.56
CA VAL A 83 23.04 -13.07 4.20
C VAL A 83 23.38 -11.93 3.25
N MET A 84 24.33 -12.16 2.33
CA MET A 84 24.69 -11.22 1.27
C MET A 84 24.75 -11.94 -0.08
N CYS A 85 24.49 -11.22 -1.16
CA CYS A 85 24.70 -11.71 -2.51
C CYS A 85 26.04 -11.21 -3.07
N ALA A 86 26.77 -12.07 -3.78
CA ALA A 86 28.03 -11.73 -4.44
C ALA A 86 27.79 -10.93 -5.73
N SER A 87 27.29 -9.71 -5.55
CA SER A 87 26.94 -8.76 -6.61
C SER A 87 27.39 -7.37 -6.19
N TYR A 88 28.24 -6.75 -7.01
CA TYR A 88 28.75 -5.40 -6.76
C TYR A 88 27.64 -4.34 -6.81
N ASP A 89 26.66 -4.52 -7.71
CA ASP A 89 25.55 -3.57 -7.85
C ASP A 89 24.46 -3.78 -6.79
N PHE A 90 24.22 -5.03 -6.39
CA PHE A 90 23.10 -5.43 -5.53
C PHE A 90 23.51 -6.48 -4.49
N PRO A 91 24.32 -6.10 -3.48
CA PRO A 91 24.77 -7.04 -2.44
C PRO A 91 23.66 -7.44 -1.45
N ASP A 92 22.60 -6.63 -1.35
CA ASP A 92 21.41 -6.97 -0.55
C ASP A 92 20.60 -8.10 -1.21
N PRO A 93 20.29 -9.20 -0.48
CA PRO A 93 19.59 -10.34 -1.05
C PRO A 93 18.22 -10.02 -1.64
N PHE A 94 17.47 -9.10 -1.03
CA PHE A 94 16.15 -8.72 -1.52
C PHE A 94 16.21 -7.82 -2.76
N GLN A 95 17.22 -6.95 -2.86
CA GLN A 95 17.48 -6.16 -4.06
C GLN A 95 17.85 -7.02 -5.27
N LEU A 96 18.61 -8.10 -5.08
CA LEU A 96 18.90 -9.04 -6.15
C LEU A 96 17.68 -9.94 -6.44
N ALA A 97 17.03 -10.48 -5.41
CA ALA A 97 15.90 -11.39 -5.57
C ALA A 97 14.72 -10.77 -6.31
N ILE A 98 14.37 -9.51 -6.05
CA ILE A 98 13.29 -8.82 -6.78
C ILE A 98 13.61 -8.60 -8.28
N ARG A 99 14.90 -8.73 -8.64
CA ARG A 99 15.39 -8.60 -10.03
C ARG A 99 15.41 -9.93 -10.76
N THR A 100 15.75 -11.01 -10.07
CA THR A 100 16.02 -12.32 -10.66
C THR A 100 14.89 -13.33 -10.45
N LEU A 101 14.25 -13.36 -9.28
CA LEU A 101 13.33 -14.44 -8.89
C LEU A 101 11.89 -14.22 -9.34
N SER A 102 11.28 -15.29 -9.87
CA SER A 102 9.87 -15.28 -10.21
C SER A 102 8.96 -15.20 -8.98
N HIS A 103 7.75 -14.70 -9.14
CA HIS A 103 6.71 -14.82 -8.12
C HIS A 103 5.44 -15.38 -8.76
N ASN A 104 4.94 -16.51 -8.25
CA ASN A 104 3.79 -17.23 -8.82
C ASN A 104 3.98 -17.53 -10.34
N GLY A 105 5.19 -17.90 -10.76
CA GLY A 105 5.51 -18.22 -12.16
C GLY A 105 5.60 -17.01 -13.11
N LYS A 106 5.48 -15.77 -12.61
CA LYS A 106 5.66 -14.55 -13.41
C LYS A 106 7.11 -14.05 -13.32
N ASN A 107 7.79 -13.95 -14.47
CA ASN A 107 9.17 -13.50 -14.55
C ASN A 107 9.32 -11.98 -14.28
N PRO A 108 10.30 -11.54 -13.47
CA PRO A 108 10.51 -10.12 -13.14
C PRO A 108 11.07 -9.29 -14.30
N SER A 109 11.75 -9.95 -15.25
CA SER A 109 12.54 -9.29 -16.30
C SER A 109 11.73 -8.29 -17.13
N ARG A 110 10.45 -8.57 -17.39
CA ARG A 110 9.55 -7.64 -18.11
C ARG A 110 9.18 -6.44 -17.23
N PHE A 111 8.88 -6.66 -15.96
CA PHE A 111 8.49 -5.59 -15.03
C PHE A 111 9.66 -4.66 -14.70
N ASN A 112 10.87 -5.21 -14.52
CA ASN A 112 12.06 -4.42 -14.19
C ASN A 112 12.55 -3.58 -15.38
N LYS A 113 12.57 -4.12 -16.61
CA LYS A 113 12.89 -3.32 -17.81
C LYS A 113 11.91 -2.17 -18.04
N ILE A 114 10.62 -2.40 -17.79
CA ILE A 114 9.59 -1.35 -17.86
C ILE A 114 9.84 -0.30 -16.76
N LYS A 115 10.11 -0.72 -15.53
CA LYS A 115 10.40 0.17 -14.40
C LYS A 115 11.67 1.00 -14.64
N ASP A 116 12.72 0.42 -15.21
CA ASP A 116 13.97 1.11 -15.53
C ASP A 116 13.78 2.13 -16.66
N SER A 117 13.03 1.77 -17.70
CA SER A 117 12.67 2.69 -18.80
C SER A 117 11.82 3.86 -18.30
N ILE A 118 10.85 3.59 -17.42
CA ILE A 118 10.00 4.60 -16.78
C ILE A 118 10.85 5.50 -15.86
N SER A 119 11.74 4.91 -15.05
CA SER A 119 12.61 5.65 -14.13
C SER A 119 13.57 6.56 -14.89
N LYS A 120 14.13 6.11 -16.02
CA LYS A 120 14.97 6.92 -16.92
C LYS A 120 14.22 8.09 -17.58
N LYS A 121 12.91 7.96 -17.83
CA LYS A 121 12.08 9.08 -18.33
C LYS A 121 11.75 10.06 -17.20
N ALA A 122 11.45 9.53 -16.02
CA ALA A 122 11.15 10.33 -14.84
C ALA A 122 12.36 11.16 -14.39
N SER A 123 13.57 10.58 -14.41
CA SER A 123 14.82 11.28 -14.08
C SER A 123 15.13 12.44 -15.01
N ARG A 124 14.60 12.44 -16.24
CA ARG A 124 14.73 13.52 -17.21
C ARG A 124 13.59 14.52 -17.15
N GLY A 125 12.55 14.32 -16.34
CA GLY A 125 11.37 15.19 -16.33
C GLY A 125 10.48 15.07 -17.58
N GLN A 126 10.61 13.98 -18.34
CA GLN A 126 9.80 13.76 -19.54
C GLN A 126 8.34 13.43 -19.18
N VAL A 127 7.46 13.65 -20.15
CA VAL A 127 6.03 13.38 -20.01
C VAL A 127 5.79 11.89 -19.76
N LEU A 128 5.19 11.60 -18.60
CA LEU A 128 4.80 10.27 -18.17
C LEU A 128 3.34 10.27 -17.73
N GLY A 129 2.53 9.44 -18.39
CA GLY A 129 1.11 9.28 -18.10
C GLY A 129 0.27 10.50 -18.49
N LYS A 130 -0.72 10.82 -17.65
CA LYS A 130 -1.66 11.93 -17.89
C LYS A 130 -0.99 13.28 -17.69
N ILE A 131 -1.17 14.18 -18.65
CA ILE A 131 -0.65 15.56 -18.64
C ILE A 131 -1.58 16.43 -17.76
N PRO A 132 -1.03 17.23 -16.83
CA PRO A 132 -1.83 18.20 -16.07
C PRO A 132 -2.52 19.23 -16.97
N TYR A 133 -3.74 19.62 -16.61
CA TYR A 133 -4.53 20.57 -17.39
C TYR A 133 -3.83 21.94 -17.46
N GLY A 134 -3.75 22.57 -18.63
CA GLY A 134 -2.92 23.77 -18.81
C GLY A 134 -1.54 23.50 -19.42
N TYR A 135 -1.19 22.22 -19.62
CA TYR A 135 0.02 21.80 -20.31
C TYR A 135 -0.29 20.85 -21.48
N LYS A 136 0.66 20.76 -22.40
CA LYS A 136 0.71 19.81 -23.52
C LYS A 136 2.10 19.18 -23.62
N LYS A 137 2.23 18.14 -24.43
CA LYS A 137 3.51 17.47 -24.70
C LYS A 137 4.12 18.08 -25.97
N ASN A 138 5.36 18.53 -25.89
CA ASN A 138 6.10 19.00 -27.06
C ASN A 138 6.71 17.83 -27.87
N SER A 139 7.29 18.14 -29.03
CA SER A 139 7.94 17.16 -29.92
C SER A 139 9.08 16.39 -29.23
N SER A 140 9.85 17.04 -28.36
CA SER A 140 10.94 16.44 -27.58
C SER A 140 10.47 15.58 -26.40
N GLY A 141 9.16 15.54 -26.14
CA GLY A 141 8.55 14.72 -25.09
C GLY A 141 8.55 15.33 -23.69
N PHE A 142 8.73 16.65 -23.58
CA PHE A 142 8.66 17.44 -22.35
C PHE A 142 7.33 18.22 -22.26
N PHE A 143 7.08 18.80 -21.10
CA PHE A 143 5.89 19.62 -20.87
C PHE A 143 6.09 21.03 -21.44
N GLU A 144 5.07 21.50 -22.13
CA GLU A 144 4.96 22.85 -22.67
C GLU A 144 3.62 23.45 -22.23
N GLU A 145 3.56 24.76 -22.03
CA GLU A 145 2.31 25.44 -21.65
C GLU A 145 1.30 25.36 -22.80
N ASP A 146 0.06 25.03 -22.46
CA ASP A 146 -1.10 25.21 -23.33
C ASP A 146 -1.73 26.56 -22.95
N ILE A 147 -1.54 27.58 -23.79
CA ILE A 147 -1.89 28.98 -23.49
C ILE A 147 -3.39 29.15 -23.21
N ASP A 148 -4.26 28.41 -23.91
CA ASP A 148 -5.71 28.56 -23.74
C ASP A 148 -6.17 27.91 -22.44
N LYS A 149 -5.60 26.75 -22.10
CA LYS A 149 -5.97 26.03 -20.87
C LYS A 149 -5.31 26.61 -19.62
N SER A 150 -4.08 27.12 -19.73
CA SER A 150 -3.32 27.71 -18.62
C SER A 150 -3.94 29.00 -18.08
N LYS A 151 -4.60 29.80 -18.93
CA LYS A 151 -5.41 30.95 -18.50
C LYS A 151 -6.48 30.55 -17.48
N ASN A 152 -7.14 29.41 -17.69
CA ASN A 152 -8.16 28.91 -16.78
C ASN A 152 -7.55 28.45 -15.46
N VAL A 153 -6.35 27.86 -15.48
CA VAL A 153 -5.61 27.51 -14.25
C VAL A 153 -5.28 28.77 -13.44
N ARG A 154 -4.74 29.81 -14.08
CA ARG A 154 -4.49 31.11 -13.42
C ARG A 154 -5.76 31.70 -12.81
N LYS A 155 -6.87 31.67 -13.56
CA LYS A 155 -8.19 32.12 -13.09
C LYS A 155 -8.65 31.34 -11.84
N ILE A 156 -8.52 30.02 -11.85
CA ILE A 156 -8.87 29.16 -10.69
C ILE A 156 -8.11 29.56 -9.43
N PHE A 157 -6.79 29.76 -9.53
CA PHE A 157 -5.99 30.18 -8.38
C PHE A 157 -6.35 31.59 -7.90
N SER A 158 -6.63 32.54 -8.81
CA SER A 158 -7.06 33.90 -8.44
C SER A 158 -8.37 33.87 -7.65
N LEU A 159 -9.42 33.28 -8.21
CA LEU A 159 -10.76 33.23 -7.60
C LEU A 159 -10.73 32.54 -6.22
N PHE A 160 -9.97 31.45 -6.10
CA PHE A 160 -9.84 30.74 -4.82
C PHE A 160 -9.05 31.57 -3.79
N ASN A 161 -8.03 32.29 -4.22
CA ASN A 161 -7.28 33.20 -3.36
C ASN A 161 -8.10 34.43 -2.93
N GLU A 162 -9.13 34.80 -3.70
CA GLU A 162 -10.17 35.80 -3.40
C GLU A 162 -11.32 35.28 -2.51
N ASN A 163 -11.23 34.04 -2.01
CA ASN A 163 -12.20 33.38 -1.12
C ASN A 163 -13.48 32.87 -1.80
N ILE A 164 -13.48 32.70 -3.12
CA ILE A 164 -14.59 32.05 -3.82
C ILE A 164 -14.52 30.53 -3.57
N SER A 165 -15.66 29.92 -3.28
CA SER A 165 -15.71 28.50 -2.93
C SER A 165 -15.43 27.61 -4.15
N ILE A 166 -14.89 26.40 -3.94
CA ILE A 166 -14.64 25.44 -5.03
C ILE A 166 -15.91 25.14 -5.83
N SER A 167 -17.07 25.11 -5.17
CA SER A 167 -18.36 24.89 -5.82
C SER A 167 -18.72 26.06 -6.74
N ASP A 168 -18.56 27.29 -6.29
CA ASP A 168 -18.88 28.49 -7.08
C ASP A 168 -17.94 28.64 -8.26
N ILE A 169 -16.63 28.41 -8.06
CA ILE A 169 -15.64 28.37 -9.17
C ILE A 169 -16.05 27.29 -10.18
N THR A 170 -16.56 26.14 -9.73
CA THR A 170 -17.01 25.07 -10.64
C THR A 170 -18.17 25.52 -11.50
N ILE A 171 -19.18 26.16 -10.89
CA ILE A 171 -20.35 26.67 -11.59
C ILE A 171 -19.93 27.73 -12.62
N GLU A 172 -19.05 28.66 -12.23
CA GLU A 172 -18.56 29.70 -13.13
C GLU A 172 -17.83 29.11 -14.35
N LEU A 173 -16.96 28.12 -14.14
CA LEU A 173 -16.23 27.48 -15.24
C LEU A 173 -17.14 26.64 -16.14
N GLN A 174 -18.17 25.98 -15.60
CA GLN A 174 -19.15 25.25 -16.41
C GLN A 174 -19.95 26.17 -17.33
N ASN A 175 -20.26 27.38 -16.86
CA ASN A 175 -21.02 28.37 -17.63
C ASN A 175 -20.19 29.13 -18.66
N THR A 176 -18.86 29.14 -18.52
CA THR A 176 -17.97 29.92 -19.40
C THR A 176 -17.10 29.04 -20.31
N LEU A 177 -16.89 27.76 -19.98
CA LEU A 177 -15.97 26.86 -20.68
C LEU A 177 -16.62 25.51 -21.00
N PHE A 178 -17.43 25.47 -22.05
CA PHE A 178 -18.24 24.29 -22.42
C PHE A 178 -17.45 23.08 -22.94
N GLN A 179 -16.19 23.27 -23.35
CA GLN A 179 -15.36 22.20 -23.91
C GLN A 179 -14.88 21.19 -22.85
N GLU A 180 -14.91 21.56 -21.57
CA GLU A 180 -14.33 20.77 -20.49
C GLU A 180 -15.37 20.50 -19.41
N LYS A 181 -15.45 19.24 -18.94
CA LYS A 181 -16.29 18.89 -17.79
C LYS A 181 -15.58 19.29 -16.50
N TRP A 182 -16.08 20.34 -15.85
CA TRP A 182 -15.59 20.82 -14.56
C TRP A 182 -16.30 20.13 -13.40
N SER A 183 -15.55 19.83 -12.36
CA SER A 183 -16.07 19.26 -11.11
C SER A 183 -15.27 19.80 -9.93
N ASN A 184 -15.89 19.84 -8.75
CA ASN A 184 -15.23 20.24 -7.51
C ASN A 184 -13.92 19.48 -7.28
N GLN A 185 -13.89 18.19 -7.63
CA GLN A 185 -12.71 17.35 -7.48
C GLN A 185 -11.59 17.74 -8.46
N LYS A 186 -11.92 18.07 -9.72
CA LYS A 186 -10.93 18.52 -10.72
C LYS A 186 -10.28 19.83 -10.28
N ILE A 187 -11.08 20.80 -9.80
CA ILE A 187 -10.58 22.09 -9.32
C ILE A 187 -9.72 21.92 -8.07
N LYS A 188 -10.19 21.10 -7.11
CA LYS A 188 -9.40 20.77 -5.92
C LYS A 188 -8.05 20.16 -6.29
N HIS A 189 -8.00 19.21 -7.22
CA HIS A 189 -6.75 18.64 -7.69
C HIS A 189 -5.83 19.66 -8.37
N ILE A 190 -6.38 20.66 -9.07
CA ILE A 190 -5.58 21.73 -9.66
C ILE A 190 -4.92 22.56 -8.55
N LEU A 191 -5.69 22.96 -7.54
CA LEU A 191 -5.22 23.76 -6.42
C LEU A 191 -4.19 23.03 -5.52
N GLU A 192 -4.28 21.70 -5.39
CA GLU A 192 -3.35 20.88 -4.58
C GLU A 192 -2.04 20.51 -5.30
N ASN A 193 -1.97 20.66 -6.62
CA ASN A 193 -0.87 20.11 -7.42
C ASN A 193 0.27 21.13 -7.61
N ASP A 194 1.39 20.92 -6.92
CA ASP A 194 2.57 21.79 -7.00
C ASP A 194 3.28 21.76 -8.35
N PHE A 195 2.87 20.87 -9.26
CA PHE A 195 3.30 20.89 -10.66
C PHE A 195 3.12 22.26 -11.30
N TYR A 196 2.04 22.99 -11.00
CA TYR A 196 1.80 24.33 -11.56
C TYR A 196 2.83 25.39 -11.18
N THR A 197 3.70 25.10 -10.20
CA THR A 197 4.84 25.93 -9.80
C THR A 197 6.14 25.56 -10.51
N GLY A 198 6.10 24.67 -11.50
CA GLY A 198 7.27 24.22 -12.27
C GLY A 198 8.02 23.03 -11.66
N ILE A 199 7.45 22.38 -10.63
CA ILE A 199 8.08 21.25 -9.93
C ILE A 199 7.58 19.92 -10.50
N TYR A 200 8.47 19.08 -11.01
CA TYR A 200 8.12 17.73 -11.44
C TYR A 200 8.34 16.72 -10.30
N ARG A 201 7.30 15.96 -9.93
CA ARG A 201 7.37 14.88 -8.93
C ARG A 201 6.84 13.55 -9.45
N ARG A 202 7.73 12.61 -9.77
CA ARG A 202 7.36 11.25 -10.19
C ARG A 202 8.44 10.24 -9.78
N TYR A 203 8.03 9.04 -9.38
CA TYR A 203 8.94 7.90 -9.11
C TYR A 203 10.15 8.26 -8.23
N ASN A 204 9.93 8.94 -7.10
CA ASN A 204 10.96 9.44 -6.17
C ASN A 204 11.93 10.49 -6.76
N VAL A 205 11.71 10.95 -7.99
CA VAL A 205 12.44 12.05 -8.59
C VAL A 205 11.68 13.36 -8.36
N VAL A 206 12.41 14.39 -7.92
CA VAL A 206 11.94 15.76 -7.81
C VAL A 206 12.87 16.65 -8.64
N ILE A 207 12.32 17.30 -9.68
CA ILE A 207 13.08 18.22 -10.54
C ILE A 207 12.46 19.61 -10.39
N PRO A 208 13.12 20.55 -9.70
CA PRO A 208 12.68 21.94 -9.67
C PRO A 208 12.88 22.58 -11.04
N ASN A 209 12.05 23.58 -11.37
CA ASN A 209 12.13 24.32 -12.63
C ASN A 209 12.15 23.40 -13.88
N SER A 210 11.44 22.28 -13.81
CA SER A 210 11.42 21.27 -14.88
C SER A 210 10.67 21.74 -16.12
N HIS A 211 9.75 22.70 -15.95
CA HIS A 211 8.89 23.24 -17.00
C HIS A 211 8.37 24.62 -16.57
N ILE A 212 7.72 25.34 -17.48
CA ILE A 212 7.19 26.69 -17.21
C ILE A 212 6.14 26.64 -16.09
N ALA A 213 6.32 27.48 -15.08
CA ALA A 213 5.36 27.65 -14.01
C ALA A 213 4.16 28.48 -14.51
N ILE A 214 2.95 27.94 -14.36
CA ILE A 214 1.70 28.67 -14.67
C ILE A 214 1.31 29.58 -13.50
N VAL A 215 1.66 29.19 -12.28
CA VAL A 215 1.31 29.86 -11.02
C VAL A 215 2.59 30.09 -10.22
N ASN A 216 2.75 31.28 -9.63
CA ASN A 216 3.88 31.55 -8.77
C ASN A 216 3.74 30.80 -7.43
N LYS A 217 4.87 30.60 -6.74
CA LYS A 217 4.90 29.84 -5.49
C LYS A 217 4.04 30.47 -4.39
N ASN A 218 3.99 31.80 -4.31
CA ASN A 218 3.23 32.51 -3.28
C ASN A 218 1.72 32.28 -3.39
N ASP A 219 1.17 32.37 -4.60
CA ASP A 219 -0.25 32.12 -4.87
C ASP A 219 -0.63 30.66 -4.65
N PHE A 220 0.28 29.74 -4.98
CA PHE A 220 0.12 28.32 -4.70
C PHE A 220 0.10 28.05 -3.18
N ASP A 221 1.08 28.57 -2.44
CA ASP A 221 1.20 28.37 -0.99
C ASP A 221 -0.01 28.96 -0.25
N LYS A 222 -0.51 30.13 -0.69
CA LYS A 222 -1.74 30.75 -0.17
C LYS A 222 -2.95 29.85 -0.38
N ALA A 223 -3.14 29.29 -1.58
CA ALA A 223 -4.24 28.38 -1.88
C ALA A 223 -4.12 27.07 -1.08
N ASN A 224 -2.93 26.47 -1.06
CA ASN A 224 -2.68 25.21 -0.36
C ASN A 224 -2.92 25.34 1.16
N LYS A 225 -2.48 26.44 1.78
CA LYS A 225 -2.74 26.71 3.21
C LYS A 225 -4.24 26.73 3.52
N LYS A 226 -5.05 27.38 2.67
CA LYS A 226 -6.53 27.39 2.81
C LYS A 226 -7.15 25.99 2.65
N LEU A 227 -6.60 25.16 1.79
CA LEU A 227 -7.08 23.77 1.61
C LEU A 227 -6.79 22.91 2.84
N LEU A 228 -5.62 23.07 3.47
CA LEU A 228 -5.21 22.30 4.64
C LEU A 228 -6.02 22.64 5.90
N THR A 229 -6.49 23.88 6.04
CA THR A 229 -7.35 24.29 7.17
C THR A 229 -8.71 23.59 7.16
N ASN A 230 -9.16 23.04 6.03
CA ASN A 230 -10.33 22.16 5.96
C ASN A 230 -9.95 20.74 6.40
N GLN A 231 -9.91 20.52 7.72
CA GLN A 231 -9.55 19.25 8.34
C GLN A 231 -10.30 18.07 7.69
N LYS A 232 -9.54 17.09 7.18
CA LYS A 232 -10.09 15.79 6.78
C LYS A 232 -10.75 15.16 8.01
N ARG A 233 -12.06 14.90 7.95
CA ARG A 233 -12.73 14.09 8.98
C ARG A 233 -12.04 12.72 9.04
N ILE A 234 -11.38 12.43 10.16
CA ILE A 234 -10.79 11.12 10.41
C ILE A 234 -11.94 10.17 10.74
N TYR A 235 -12.31 9.33 9.79
CA TYR A 235 -13.28 8.26 10.03
C TYR A 235 -12.54 7.04 10.60
N LYS A 236 -12.79 6.71 11.87
CA LYS A 236 -12.33 5.44 12.44
C LYS A 236 -13.09 4.29 11.76
N LYS A 237 -12.40 3.50 10.93
CA LYS A 237 -12.96 2.29 10.30
C LYS A 237 -13.29 1.27 11.41
N ASN A 238 -14.46 0.64 11.33
CA ASN A 238 -14.81 -0.45 12.22
C ASN A 238 -14.53 -1.78 11.53
N ILE A 239 -13.73 -2.63 12.17
CA ILE A 239 -13.31 -3.93 11.63
C ILE A 239 -14.52 -4.87 11.44
N TRP A 240 -15.53 -4.76 12.29
CA TRP A 240 -16.75 -5.57 12.21
C TRP A 240 -17.67 -5.18 11.04
N SER A 241 -17.51 -3.96 10.50
CA SER A 241 -18.35 -3.51 9.38
C SER A 241 -17.96 -4.28 8.12
N GLY A 242 -18.78 -5.24 7.71
CA GLY A 242 -18.37 -6.17 6.66
C GLY A 242 -18.96 -7.55 6.84
N LEU A 243 -18.99 -8.00 8.10
CA LEU A 243 -19.07 -9.41 8.49
C LEU A 243 -20.37 -9.74 9.23
N LEU A 244 -21.15 -8.73 9.60
CA LEU A 244 -22.36 -8.90 10.39
C LEU A 244 -23.55 -9.14 9.47
N PHE A 245 -24.19 -10.30 9.63
CA PHE A 245 -25.37 -10.71 8.90
C PHE A 245 -26.53 -10.93 9.86
N CYS A 246 -27.76 -10.70 9.40
CA CYS A 246 -28.94 -11.07 10.18
C CYS A 246 -29.12 -12.59 10.11
N ALA A 247 -29.22 -13.27 11.26
CA ALA A 247 -29.44 -14.72 11.32
C ALA A 247 -30.80 -15.18 10.76
N ILE A 248 -31.74 -14.24 10.60
CA ILE A 248 -33.11 -14.53 10.18
C ILE A 248 -33.24 -14.45 8.66
N CYS A 249 -32.72 -13.40 8.04
CA CYS A 249 -32.89 -13.15 6.60
C CYS A 249 -31.58 -13.19 5.80
N ASN A 250 -30.45 -13.52 6.45
CA ASN A 250 -29.11 -13.57 5.87
C ASN A 250 -28.63 -12.28 5.17
N ASN A 251 -29.34 -11.16 5.37
CA ASN A 251 -28.92 -9.87 4.84
C ASN A 251 -27.84 -9.24 5.73
N LYS A 252 -26.90 -8.55 5.09
CA LYS A 252 -25.87 -7.79 5.79
C LYS A 252 -26.47 -6.66 6.63
N LEU A 253 -25.99 -6.50 7.86
CA LEU A 253 -26.41 -5.39 8.71
C LEU A 253 -25.87 -4.06 8.18
N SER A 254 -26.74 -3.06 8.13
CA SER A 254 -26.38 -1.68 7.75
C SER A 254 -26.17 -0.81 8.99
N VAL A 255 -25.32 0.21 8.91
CA VAL A 255 -25.13 1.18 9.99
C VAL A 255 -25.99 2.41 9.72
N SER A 256 -26.77 2.83 10.72
CA SER A 256 -27.54 4.07 10.68
C SER A 256 -27.05 5.06 11.74
N ASN A 257 -27.02 6.34 11.40
CA ASN A 257 -26.67 7.45 12.29
C ASN A 257 -27.93 8.27 12.58
N HIS A 258 -28.17 8.59 13.86
CA HIS A 258 -29.32 9.36 14.33
C HIS A 258 -28.81 10.55 15.13
N LYS A 259 -29.12 11.76 14.70
CA LYS A 259 -28.72 12.99 15.39
C LYS A 259 -29.92 13.53 16.14
N ASN A 260 -29.85 13.55 17.47
CA ASN A 260 -30.87 14.15 18.31
C ASN A 260 -30.32 15.47 18.86
N SER A 261 -31.17 16.49 18.88
CA SER A 261 -30.89 17.75 19.55
C SER A 261 -32.04 18.10 20.49
N TRP A 262 -31.71 18.54 21.70
CA TRP A 262 -32.68 18.99 22.69
C TRP A 262 -32.12 20.20 23.45
N VAL A 263 -33.00 20.98 24.05
CA VAL A 263 -32.61 22.13 24.88
C VAL A 263 -32.65 21.70 26.34
N ASN A 264 -31.60 22.02 27.10
CA ASN A 264 -31.54 21.82 28.54
C ASN A 264 -30.94 23.08 29.16
N ASN A 265 -31.69 23.75 30.04
CA ASN A 265 -31.33 25.04 30.65
C ASN A 265 -30.91 26.11 29.61
N GLY A 266 -31.71 26.28 28.55
CA GLY A 266 -31.43 27.26 27.48
C GLY A 266 -30.30 26.88 26.52
N ILE A 267 -29.51 25.84 26.83
CA ILE A 267 -28.39 25.40 26.00
C ILE A 267 -28.85 24.26 25.08
N LYS A 268 -28.67 24.45 23.77
CA LYS A 268 -28.92 23.41 22.76
C LYS A 268 -27.84 22.33 22.85
N LYS A 269 -28.21 21.15 23.31
CA LYS A 269 -27.37 19.95 23.32
C LYS A 269 -27.65 19.10 22.08
N VAL A 270 -26.62 18.47 21.54
CA VAL A 270 -26.70 17.60 20.36
C VAL A 270 -25.98 16.30 20.68
N LYS A 271 -26.60 15.17 20.37
CA LYS A 271 -25.98 13.84 20.51
C LYS A 271 -26.25 12.98 19.29
N ASN A 272 -25.21 12.28 18.86
CA ASN A 272 -25.26 11.36 17.73
C ASN A 272 -25.28 9.92 18.24
N TYR A 273 -26.23 9.13 17.77
CA TYR A 273 -26.36 7.71 18.06
C TYR A 273 -26.12 6.88 16.80
N LYS A 274 -25.47 5.74 16.97
CA LYS A 274 -25.22 4.79 15.88
C LYS A 274 -25.87 3.44 16.20
N TYR A 275 -26.45 2.82 15.17
CA TYR A 275 -27.10 1.51 15.30
C TYR A 275 -26.75 0.63 14.11
N TYR A 276 -26.55 -0.66 14.38
CA TYR A 276 -26.66 -1.71 13.39
C TYR A 276 -28.13 -2.02 13.18
N LYS A 277 -28.59 -2.06 11.92
CA LYS A 277 -29.98 -2.36 11.58
C LYS A 277 -30.10 -3.35 10.43
N CYS A 278 -31.14 -4.19 10.50
CA CYS A 278 -31.67 -4.95 9.38
C CYS A 278 -33.13 -4.55 9.17
N GLU A 279 -33.50 -4.23 7.93
CA GLU A 279 -34.88 -3.88 7.56
C GLU A 279 -35.65 -5.06 6.96
N HIS A 280 -35.02 -6.24 6.83
CA HIS A 280 -35.61 -7.46 6.26
C HIS A 280 -36.22 -7.29 4.86
N LYS A 281 -35.80 -6.25 4.11
CA LYS A 281 -36.36 -5.80 2.82
C LYS A 281 -36.55 -6.86 1.73
N TYR A 282 -35.78 -7.96 1.78
CA TYR A 282 -35.79 -9.01 0.77
C TYR A 282 -36.21 -10.37 1.32
N SER A 283 -36.75 -10.43 2.53
CA SER A 283 -37.29 -11.68 3.06
C SER A 283 -38.64 -11.98 2.42
N LYS A 284 -38.89 -13.26 2.13
CA LYS A 284 -40.19 -13.77 1.69
C LYS A 284 -41.22 -13.79 2.82
N ASP A 285 -40.77 -13.75 4.07
CA ASP A 285 -41.62 -13.74 5.25
C ASP A 285 -41.78 -12.31 5.76
N GLU A 286 -43.02 -11.91 6.09
CA GLU A 286 -43.31 -10.62 6.70
C GLU A 286 -42.82 -10.56 8.15
N PHE A 287 -41.53 -10.27 8.32
CA PHE A 287 -40.96 -10.03 9.64
C PHE A 287 -41.43 -8.67 10.18
N HIS A 288 -42.33 -8.69 11.16
CA HIS A 288 -42.87 -7.46 11.79
C HIS A 288 -41.84 -6.67 12.60
N VAL A 289 -40.74 -7.29 13.05
CA VAL A 289 -39.76 -6.67 13.94
C VAL A 289 -38.43 -6.43 13.23
N LYS A 290 -38.06 -5.15 13.06
CA LYS A 290 -36.75 -4.75 12.53
C LYS A 290 -35.66 -4.98 13.57
N LEU A 291 -34.58 -5.68 13.19
CA LEU A 291 -33.40 -5.78 14.04
C LEU A 291 -32.72 -4.40 14.15
N LYS A 292 -32.58 -3.86 15.36
CA LYS A 292 -31.89 -2.58 15.62
C LYS A 292 -31.11 -2.62 16.93
N ILE A 293 -29.78 -2.74 16.83
CA ILE A 293 -28.88 -2.86 17.98
C ILE A 293 -27.96 -1.65 18.07
N LYS A 294 -27.76 -1.09 19.28
CA LYS A 294 -26.79 0.01 19.51
C LYS A 294 -25.38 -0.40 19.08
N TYR A 295 -24.73 0.46 18.33
CA TYR A 295 -23.42 0.20 17.70
C TYR A 295 -22.34 -0.17 18.73
N GLU A 296 -22.22 0.61 19.81
CA GLU A 296 -21.25 0.34 20.89
C GLU A 296 -21.54 -0.97 21.62
N LYS A 297 -22.82 -1.26 21.91
CA LYS A 297 -23.24 -2.50 22.58
C LYS A 297 -22.79 -3.73 21.77
N LEU A 298 -23.07 -3.75 20.47
CA LEU A 298 -22.70 -4.87 19.62
C LEU A 298 -21.18 -4.99 19.44
N ASN A 299 -20.47 -3.89 19.21
CA ASN A 299 -19.01 -3.91 19.09
C ASN A 299 -18.35 -4.48 20.35
N ASN A 300 -18.78 -4.06 21.55
CA ASN A 300 -18.21 -4.56 22.81
C ASN A 300 -18.45 -6.07 22.96
N LEU A 301 -19.60 -6.59 22.53
CA LEU A 301 -19.88 -8.03 22.54
C LEU A 301 -19.00 -8.79 21.55
N LEU A 302 -18.83 -8.26 20.34
CA LEU A 302 -17.98 -8.85 19.31
C LEU A 302 -16.52 -8.90 19.75
N GLU A 303 -16.01 -7.82 20.36
CA GLU A 303 -14.64 -7.75 20.89
C GLU A 303 -14.40 -8.73 22.04
N LYS A 304 -15.41 -9.05 22.85
CA LYS A 304 -15.31 -10.07 23.90
C LYS A 304 -15.34 -11.49 23.34
N LYS A 305 -16.14 -11.73 22.30
CA LYS A 305 -16.40 -13.08 21.78
C LYS A 305 -15.40 -13.53 20.71
N PHE A 306 -14.86 -12.61 19.93
CA PHE A 306 -13.99 -12.93 18.79
C PHE A 306 -12.67 -12.17 18.88
N LYS A 307 -11.56 -12.89 18.67
CA LYS A 307 -10.23 -12.29 18.56
C LYS A 307 -10.12 -11.58 17.20
N LYS A 308 -9.70 -10.32 17.22
CA LYS A 308 -9.55 -9.49 16.00
C LYS A 308 -8.58 -10.09 14.98
N GLU A 309 -7.64 -10.91 15.43
CA GLU A 309 -6.65 -11.62 14.60
C GLU A 309 -7.29 -12.65 13.64
N LEU A 310 -8.45 -13.20 13.98
CA LEU A 310 -9.16 -14.21 13.18
C LEU A 310 -10.07 -13.60 12.10
N ILE A 311 -10.14 -12.27 12.02
CA ILE A 311 -11.09 -11.51 11.18
C ILE A 311 -10.39 -10.98 9.92
N PHE A 312 -9.40 -11.72 9.43
CA PHE A 312 -8.43 -11.19 8.50
C PHE A 312 -8.96 -11.17 7.05
N ASP A 313 -9.82 -10.19 6.75
CA ASP A 313 -10.25 -9.85 5.39
C ASP A 313 -9.25 -8.89 4.73
N GLN A 314 -7.97 -9.27 4.70
CA GLN A 314 -7.04 -8.73 3.71
C GLN A 314 -6.85 -9.78 2.64
N LYS A 315 -7.67 -9.69 1.59
CA LYS A 315 -7.28 -10.24 0.29
C LYS A 315 -6.03 -9.51 -0.15
N PHE A 316 -4.88 -10.14 0.05
CA PHE A 316 -3.64 -9.65 -0.53
C PHE A 316 -3.70 -9.87 -2.03
N ASP A 317 -3.38 -8.83 -2.80
CA ASP A 317 -3.22 -8.98 -4.23
C ASP A 317 -2.02 -9.89 -4.54
N GLU A 318 -2.01 -10.51 -5.73
CA GLU A 318 -0.91 -11.38 -6.17
C GLU A 318 0.46 -10.69 -6.17
N SER A 319 0.51 -9.36 -6.11
CA SER A 319 1.73 -8.57 -6.12
C SER A 319 2.16 -8.11 -4.72
N TYR A 320 1.49 -8.55 -3.65
CA TYR A 320 1.71 -8.03 -2.30
C TYR A 320 3.13 -8.32 -1.81
N VAL A 321 3.62 -9.55 -1.97
CA VAL A 321 4.99 -9.93 -1.62
C VAL A 321 6.00 -9.07 -2.38
N TYR A 322 5.80 -8.90 -3.69
CA TYR A 322 6.65 -8.03 -4.51
C TYR A 322 6.64 -6.58 -4.02
N LYS A 323 5.46 -6.01 -3.70
CA LYS A 323 5.33 -4.65 -3.16
C LYS A 323 6.05 -4.50 -1.82
N LEU A 324 5.91 -5.49 -0.95
CA LEU A 324 6.50 -5.50 0.38
C LEU A 324 8.03 -5.56 0.30
N ILE A 325 8.58 -6.47 -0.51
CA ILE A 325 10.02 -6.54 -0.78
C ILE A 325 10.52 -5.28 -1.48
N SER A 326 9.75 -4.71 -2.42
CA SER A 326 10.10 -3.43 -3.05
C SER A 326 10.10 -2.27 -2.06
N GLN A 327 9.27 -2.29 -1.02
CA GLN A 327 9.31 -1.27 0.02
C GLN A 327 10.57 -1.43 0.87
N LEU A 328 10.90 -2.66 1.25
CA LEU A 328 12.11 -2.97 2.02
C LEU A 328 13.37 -2.55 1.25
N SER A 329 13.49 -2.96 -0.02
CA SER A 329 14.68 -2.69 -0.84
C SER A 329 14.89 -1.21 -1.18
N ASN A 330 13.85 -0.38 -1.10
CA ASN A 330 13.93 1.08 -1.23
C ASN A 330 13.90 1.79 0.13
N SER A 331 14.20 1.08 1.22
CA SER A 331 14.29 1.61 2.59
C SER A 331 13.03 2.35 3.07
N LYS A 332 11.85 1.96 2.56
CA LYS A 332 10.55 2.55 2.96
C LYS A 332 9.96 1.91 4.22
N ILE A 333 10.43 0.72 4.58
CA ILE A 333 10.06 -0.04 5.78
C ILE A 333 11.31 -0.67 6.36
N PHE A 334 11.32 -0.90 7.67
CA PHE A 334 12.40 -1.64 8.34
C PHE A 334 12.23 -3.16 8.16
N PHE A 335 13.28 -3.92 8.47
CA PHE A 335 13.25 -5.38 8.34
C PHE A 335 12.23 -6.04 9.29
N ASP A 336 12.10 -5.54 10.51
CA ASP A 336 11.10 -6.06 11.46
C ASP A 336 9.67 -5.80 10.97
N ASP A 337 9.40 -4.60 10.44
CA ASP A 337 8.11 -4.27 9.80
C ASP A 337 7.81 -5.21 8.61
N PHE A 338 8.86 -5.60 7.87
CA PHE A 338 8.76 -6.53 6.77
C PHE A 338 8.37 -7.93 7.26
N ILE A 339 9.05 -8.46 8.29
CA ILE A 339 8.75 -9.76 8.90
C ILE A 339 7.28 -9.79 9.36
N ASP A 340 6.86 -8.81 10.15
CA ASP A 340 5.50 -8.72 10.69
C ASP A 340 4.43 -8.76 9.58
N LYS A 341 4.66 -8.02 8.49
CA LYS A 341 3.72 -7.96 7.36
C LYS A 341 3.75 -9.22 6.52
N PHE A 342 4.92 -9.84 6.37
CA PHE A 342 5.11 -11.06 5.60
C PHE A 342 4.52 -12.28 6.32
N GLU A 343 4.71 -12.40 7.63
CA GLU A 343 4.10 -13.48 8.43
C GLU A 343 2.57 -13.37 8.45
N LYS A 344 2.01 -12.16 8.55
CA LYS A 344 0.56 -11.93 8.39
C LYS A 344 0.05 -12.37 7.00
N TYR A 345 0.83 -12.11 5.95
CA TYR A 345 0.52 -12.61 4.61
C TYR A 345 0.53 -14.13 4.57
N ASN A 346 1.56 -14.78 5.14
CA ASN A 346 1.65 -16.22 5.17
C ASN A 346 0.48 -16.88 5.91
N LEU A 347 0.11 -16.37 7.09
CA LEU A 347 -1.06 -16.80 7.85
C LEU A 347 -2.38 -16.70 7.07
N SER A 348 -2.52 -15.67 6.23
CA SER A 348 -3.70 -15.53 5.37
C SER A 348 -3.70 -16.46 4.15
N SER A 349 -2.51 -16.86 3.67
CA SER A 349 -2.34 -17.71 2.48
C SER A 349 -2.40 -19.20 2.81
N SER A 350 -1.98 -19.59 4.02
CA SER A 350 -2.29 -20.89 4.60
C SER A 350 -3.79 -20.89 4.89
N LYS A 351 -4.58 -21.58 4.06
CA LYS A 351 -6.00 -21.81 4.30
C LYS A 351 -6.21 -22.45 5.68
N ASN A 352 -6.36 -21.64 6.72
CA ASN A 352 -6.92 -22.08 7.99
C ASN A 352 -8.43 -21.85 7.90
N SER A 353 -9.17 -22.94 8.09
CA SER A 353 -10.62 -23.08 8.20
C SER A 353 -11.28 -22.23 9.30
N ASP A 354 -10.54 -21.36 9.98
CA ASP A 354 -10.96 -20.68 11.21
C ASP A 354 -11.20 -19.18 11.02
N LEU A 355 -11.20 -18.71 9.76
CA LEU A 355 -11.50 -17.31 9.45
C LEU A 355 -12.99 -17.04 9.65
N VAL A 356 -13.28 -16.00 10.43
CA VAL A 356 -14.65 -15.54 10.65
C VAL A 356 -15.11 -14.75 9.43
N GLU A 357 -15.69 -15.44 8.44
CA GLU A 357 -16.23 -14.80 7.22
C GLU A 357 -17.57 -14.12 7.48
N LYS A 358 -18.45 -14.75 8.28
CA LYS A 358 -19.77 -14.24 8.60
C LYS A 358 -20.11 -14.49 10.06
N ILE A 359 -20.61 -13.44 10.71
CA ILE A 359 -21.17 -13.50 12.05
C ILE A 359 -22.66 -13.21 11.92
N TYR A 360 -23.48 -14.20 12.24
CA TYR A 360 -24.92 -14.08 12.23
C TYR A 360 -25.42 -13.55 13.58
N ILE A 361 -26.30 -12.55 13.49
CA ILE A 361 -26.81 -11.79 14.62
C ILE A 361 -28.33 -11.98 14.69
N LYS A 362 -28.81 -12.41 15.85
CA LYS A 362 -30.24 -12.43 16.22
C LYS A 362 -30.42 -11.73 17.55
N GLN A 363 -31.58 -11.11 17.74
CA GLN A 363 -31.99 -10.58 19.05
C GLN A 363 -33.31 -11.25 19.44
N ILE A 364 -33.35 -11.85 20.63
CA ILE A 364 -34.55 -12.48 21.23
C ILE A 364 -34.66 -11.89 22.63
N ASP A 365 -35.81 -11.35 23.01
CA ASP A 365 -36.09 -10.85 24.37
C ASP A 365 -34.98 -10.01 25.00
N ASN A 366 -34.41 -9.09 24.21
CA ASN A 366 -33.28 -8.20 24.53
C ASN A 366 -31.88 -8.83 24.64
N GLU A 367 -31.77 -10.14 24.49
CA GLU A 367 -30.50 -10.87 24.39
C GLU A 367 -30.00 -10.89 22.95
N ILE A 368 -28.68 -10.75 22.77
CA ILE A 368 -28.03 -10.74 21.46
C ILE A 368 -27.28 -12.07 21.29
N ILE A 369 -27.70 -12.84 20.30
CA ILE A 369 -27.10 -14.12 19.96
C ILE A 369 -26.17 -13.92 18.76
N LEU A 370 -24.95 -14.45 18.88
CA LEU A 370 -23.89 -14.39 17.87
C LEU A 370 -23.53 -15.83 17.46
N SER A 371 -23.62 -16.16 16.18
CA SER A 371 -23.15 -17.44 15.62
C SER A 371 -22.21 -17.22 14.44
N LEU A 372 -21.33 -18.19 14.19
CA LEU A 372 -20.47 -18.22 13.01
C LEU A 372 -21.14 -19.05 11.90
N SER A 373 -20.73 -18.80 10.65
CA SER A 373 -20.99 -19.70 9.51
C SER A 373 -20.16 -20.97 9.60
#